data_AF-A0A5B0CP64-F1
#
_entry.id   AF-A0A5B0CP64-F1
#
_cell.length_a   1.000
_cell.length_b   1.000
_cell.length_c   1.000
_cell.angle_alpha   90.00
_cell.angle_beta   90.00
_cell.angle_gamma   90.00
#
_symmetry.space_group_name_H-M   'P 1'
#
loop_
_entity.id
_entity.type
_entity.pdbx_description
1 polymer ?
#
loop_
_entity_poly.entity_id
_entity_poly.type
_entity_poly.pdbx_seq_one_letter_code
_entity_poly.pdbx_strand_id
1 'polypeptide(L)'
;MNKTVQWIIWVLALVAINIPTISIASFSLFGTAEGTSIFSIDYLIAAGILLLGNIIIIQLFLAIRKGRYQGFIFGLSVAVAQAIALYLIFVLYFTVWLIIMGVCILAAFVLLIKTIK
;
A
#
# COMPACT_ATOMS: atom_id res chain seq x y z
N MET A 1 17.02 -9.85 12.98
CA MET A 1 15.84 -9.30 13.67
C MET A 1 14.89 -10.43 14.05
N ASN A 2 14.36 -10.44 15.29
CA ASN A 2 13.42 -11.46 15.75
C ASN A 2 12.13 -11.44 14.90
N LYS A 3 11.57 -12.61 14.61
CA LYS A 3 10.32 -12.79 13.85
C LYS A 3 9.14 -12.07 14.51
N THR A 4 9.08 -12.02 15.84
CA THR A 4 8.06 -11.26 16.58
C THR A 4 8.12 -9.77 16.25
N VAL A 5 9.34 -9.20 16.20
CA VAL A 5 9.53 -7.78 15.86
C VAL A 5 9.13 -7.51 14.41
N GLN A 6 9.43 -8.42 13.49
CA GLN A 6 8.99 -8.29 12.08
C GLN A 6 7.47 -8.27 11.96
N TRP A 7 6.75 -9.09 12.72
CA TRP A 7 5.29 -9.08 12.75
C TRP A 7 4.71 -7.79 13.31
N ILE A 8 5.29 -7.26 14.40
CA ILE A 8 4.88 -5.96 14.95
C ILE A 8 5.06 -4.86 13.90
N ILE A 9 6.22 -4.81 13.25
CA ILE A 9 6.50 -3.84 12.18
C ILE A 9 5.52 -4.01 11.01
N TRP A 10 5.19 -5.25 10.64
CA TRP A 10 4.22 -5.52 9.58
C TRP A 10 2.82 -4.98 9.92
N VAL A 11 2.34 -5.17 11.16
CA VAL A 11 1.06 -4.60 11.61
C VAL A 11 1.11 -3.07 11.58
N LEU A 12 2.21 -2.46 12.02
CA LEU A 12 2.38 -1.01 11.96
C LEU A 12 2.35 -0.50 10.51
N ALA A 13 3.04 -1.17 9.58
CA ALA A 13 3.01 -0.83 8.16
C ALA A 13 1.60 -1.00 7.57
N LEU A 14 0.90 -2.09 7.91
CA LEU A 14 -0.49 -2.33 7.49
C LEU A 14 -1.38 -1.16 7.90
N VAL A 15 -1.35 -0.76 9.17
CA VAL A 15 -2.15 0.37 9.66
C VAL A 15 -1.75 1.68 9.01
N ALA A 16 -0.44 1.97 8.96
CA ALA A 16 0.08 3.23 8.41
C ALA A 16 -0.29 3.44 6.94
N ILE A 17 -0.34 2.36 6.14
CA ILE A 17 -0.73 2.44 4.73
C ILE A 17 -2.25 2.44 4.56
N ASN A 18 -2.99 1.64 5.35
CA ASN A 18 -4.44 1.51 5.19
C ASN A 18 -5.22 2.74 5.65
N ILE A 19 -4.78 3.47 6.68
CA ILE A 19 -5.44 4.72 7.10
C ILE A 19 -5.61 5.71 5.91
N PRO A 20 -4.52 6.11 5.23
CA PRO A 20 -4.64 7.04 4.10
C PRO A 20 -5.27 6.39 2.87
N THR A 21 -5.02 5.10 2.55
CA THR A 21 -5.66 4.49 1.38
C THR A 21 -7.16 4.30 1.54
N ILE A 22 -7.66 3.97 2.73
CA ILE A 22 -9.10 3.97 3.02
C ILE A 22 -9.65 5.38 2.85
N SER A 23 -9.00 6.39 3.42
CA SER A 23 -9.44 7.79 3.28
C SER A 23 -9.53 8.23 1.81
N ILE A 24 -8.54 7.88 0.98
CA ILE A 24 -8.54 8.17 -0.47
C ILE A 24 -9.64 7.37 -1.18
N ALA A 25 -9.79 6.07 -0.88
CA ALA A 25 -10.83 5.24 -1.47
C ALA A 25 -12.25 5.72 -1.10
N SER A 26 -12.43 6.25 0.11
CA SER A 26 -13.70 6.82 0.57
C SER A 26 -14.15 8.00 -0.29
N PHE A 27 -13.24 8.83 -0.83
CA PHE A 27 -13.63 9.88 -1.78
C PHE A 27 -14.30 9.31 -3.03
N SER A 28 -13.81 8.17 -3.52
CA SER A 28 -14.39 7.47 -4.67
C SER A 28 -15.70 6.77 -4.34
N LEU A 29 -15.88 6.29 -3.10
CA LEU A 29 -17.10 5.61 -2.68
C LEU A 29 -18.23 6.60 -2.37
N PHE A 30 -17.94 7.66 -1.62
CA PHE A 30 -18.94 8.60 -1.12
C PHE A 30 -19.10 9.86 -1.99
N GLY A 31 -18.24 10.06 -2.98
CA GLY A 31 -18.42 11.08 -4.02
C GLY A 31 -19.38 10.67 -5.14
N THR A 32 -19.88 9.43 -5.12
CA THR A 32 -20.79 8.91 -6.15
C THR A 32 -22.24 9.28 -5.87
N ALA A 33 -23.02 9.52 -6.94
CA ALA A 33 -24.44 9.82 -6.81
C ALA A 33 -25.23 8.61 -6.29
N GLU A 34 -26.30 8.86 -5.55
CA GLU A 34 -27.22 7.81 -5.11
C GLU A 34 -27.81 7.06 -6.32
N GLY A 35 -27.88 5.74 -6.23
CA GLY A 35 -28.33 4.88 -7.34
C GLY A 35 -27.24 4.50 -8.35
N THR A 36 -25.99 4.90 -8.15
CA THR A 36 -24.86 4.47 -8.99
C THR A 36 -24.66 2.96 -8.86
N SER A 37 -24.57 2.27 -10.01
CA SER A 37 -24.35 0.82 -10.06
C SER A 37 -23.07 0.41 -9.31
N ILE A 38 -23.12 -0.71 -8.59
CA ILE A 38 -21.95 -1.30 -7.92
C ILE A 38 -20.82 -1.71 -8.89
N PHE A 39 -21.12 -1.81 -10.19
CA PHE A 39 -20.16 -2.07 -11.25
C PHE A 39 -19.64 -0.78 -11.92
N SER A 40 -19.84 0.38 -11.30
CA SER A 40 -19.30 1.65 -11.83
C SER A 40 -17.78 1.72 -11.71
N ILE A 41 -17.21 2.62 -12.50
CA ILE A 41 -15.77 2.92 -12.50
C ILE A 41 -15.32 3.41 -11.11
N ASP A 42 -16.18 4.09 -10.35
CA ASP A 42 -15.83 4.64 -9.04
C ASP A 42 -15.56 3.54 -8.00
N TYR A 43 -16.36 2.47 -8.01
CA TYR A 43 -16.11 1.29 -7.17
C TYR A 43 -14.85 0.53 -7.61
N LEU A 44 -14.59 0.48 -8.92
CA LEU A 44 -13.36 -0.10 -9.45
C LEU A 44 -12.12 0.70 -9.02
N ILE A 45 -12.19 2.03 -9.04
CA ILE A 45 -11.13 2.93 -8.57
C ILE A 45 -10.89 2.71 -7.07
N ALA A 46 -11.94 2.70 -6.25
CA ALA A 46 -11.82 2.46 -4.81
C ALA A 46 -11.15 1.11 -4.51
N ALA A 47 -11.59 0.03 -5.19
CA ALA A 47 -10.99 -1.29 -5.07
C ALA A 47 -9.52 -1.29 -5.52
N GLY A 48 -9.21 -0.62 -6.63
CA GLY A 48 -7.85 -0.48 -7.15
C GLY A 48 -6.91 0.21 -6.16
N ILE A 49 -7.35 1.29 -5.51
CA ILE A 49 -6.57 2.01 -4.51
C ILE A 49 -6.23 1.10 -3.32
N LEU A 50 -7.22 0.37 -2.80
CA LEU A 50 -7.00 -0.55 -1.68
C LEU A 50 -6.08 -1.72 -2.05
N LEU A 51 -6.26 -2.30 -3.24
CA LEU A 51 -5.44 -3.42 -3.71
C LEU A 51 -4.00 -2.98 -3.95
N LEU A 52 -3.78 -1.91 -4.72
CA LEU A 52 -2.45 -1.39 -5.03
C LEU A 52 -1.73 -0.93 -3.77
N GLY A 53 -2.45 -0.31 -2.83
CA GLY A 53 -1.93 0.07 -1.53
C GLY A 53 -1.35 -1.10 -0.73
N ASN A 54 -1.98 -2.27 -0.81
CA ASN A 54 -1.65 -3.42 0.02
C ASN A 54 -0.66 -4.41 -0.61
N ILE A 55 -0.17 -4.19 -1.83
CA ILE A 55 0.81 -5.09 -2.48
C ILE A 55 2.06 -5.25 -1.62
N ILE A 56 2.60 -4.14 -1.10
CA ILE A 56 3.81 -4.17 -0.29
C ILE A 56 3.58 -4.88 1.06
N ILE A 57 2.38 -4.76 1.62
CA ILE A 57 1.99 -5.46 2.85
C ILE A 57 1.96 -6.97 2.64
N ILE A 58 1.44 -7.44 1.50
CA ILE A 58 1.44 -8.85 1.13
C ILE A 58 2.88 -9.34 0.93
N GLN A 59 3.73 -8.53 0.27
CA GLN A 59 5.14 -8.88 0.09
C GLN A 59 5.87 -9.03 1.44
N LEU A 60 5.67 -8.08 2.37
CA LEU A 60 6.25 -8.14 3.71
C LEU A 60 5.78 -9.39 4.47
N PHE A 61 4.49 -9.69 4.43
CA PHE A 61 3.93 -10.90 5.03
C PHE A 61 4.64 -12.16 4.51
N LEU A 62 4.79 -12.28 3.19
CA LEU A 62 5.46 -13.41 2.56
C LEU A 62 6.95 -13.48 2.90
N ALA A 63 7.64 -12.34 2.98
CA ALA A 63 9.05 -12.27 3.36
C ALA A 63 9.27 -12.81 4.79
N ILE A 64 8.39 -12.47 5.74
CA ILE A 64 8.42 -12.99 7.12
C ILE A 64 8.14 -14.50 7.13
N ARG A 65 7.11 -14.94 6.41
CA ARG A 65 6.73 -16.37 6.34
C ARG A 65 7.85 -17.23 5.77
N LYS A 66 8.56 -16.74 4.74
CA LYS A 66 9.68 -17.42 4.10
C LYS A 66 11.03 -17.18 4.78
N GLY A 67 11.10 -16.41 5.87
CA GLY A 67 12.34 -16.10 6.57
C GLY A 67 13.35 -15.29 5.76
N ARG A 68 12.92 -14.59 4.70
CA ARG A 68 13.80 -13.83 3.80
C ARG A 68 14.08 -12.44 4.36
N TYR A 69 15.07 -12.34 5.25
CA TYR A 69 15.40 -11.09 5.95
C TYR A 69 15.71 -9.91 5.01
N GLN A 70 16.52 -10.12 3.97
CA GLN A 70 16.82 -9.06 2.99
C GLN A 70 15.55 -8.60 2.26
N GLY A 71 14.67 -9.54 1.88
CA GLY A 71 13.38 -9.22 1.26
C GLY A 71 12.46 -8.43 2.19
N PHE A 72 12.51 -8.69 3.50
CA PHE A 72 11.78 -7.91 4.49
C PHE A 72 12.33 -6.48 4.60
N ILE A 73 13.65 -6.29 4.65
CA ILE A 73 14.25 -4.95 4.77
C ILE A 73 13.97 -4.10 3.54
N PHE A 74 14.15 -4.64 2.33
CA PHE A 74 13.80 -3.92 1.11
C PHE A 74 12.31 -3.61 1.03
N GLY A 75 11.46 -4.58 1.41
CA GLY A 75 10.02 -4.38 1.50
C GLY A 75 9.64 -3.28 2.47
N LEU A 76 10.31 -3.20 3.62
CA LEU A 76 10.04 -2.22 4.65
C LEU A 76 10.41 -0.82 4.17
N SER A 77 11.55 -0.66 3.52
CA SER A 77 11.95 0.63 2.93
C SER A 77 10.92 1.13 1.92
N VAL A 78 10.38 0.24 1.07
CA VAL A 78 9.31 0.59 0.13
C VAL A 78 8.02 0.93 0.87
N ALA A 79 7.65 0.17 1.90
CA ALA A 79 6.44 0.45 2.70
C ALA A 79 6.51 1.81 3.41
N VAL A 80 7.69 2.18 3.95
CA VAL A 80 7.92 3.49 4.57
C VAL A 80 7.80 4.60 3.52
N ALA A 81 8.45 4.46 2.36
CA ALA A 81 8.35 5.44 1.28
C ALA A 81 6.91 5.61 0.78
N GLN A 82 6.18 4.49 0.65
CA GLN A 82 4.77 4.48 0.25
C GLN A 82 3.88 5.16 1.29
N ALA A 83 4.08 4.88 2.58
CA ALA A 83 3.36 5.56 3.64
C ALA A 83 3.61 7.08 3.60
N ILE A 84 4.88 7.51 3.50
CA ILE A 84 5.22 8.93 3.39
C ILE A 84 4.51 9.57 2.19
N ALA A 85 4.56 8.94 1.02
CA ALA A 85 3.87 9.44 -0.17
C ALA A 85 2.36 9.56 0.03
N LEU A 86 1.73 8.59 0.68
CA LEU A 86 0.30 8.60 0.99
C LEU A 86 -0.08 9.69 2.01
N TYR A 87 0.79 10.07 2.94
CA TYR A 87 0.52 11.18 3.86
C TYR A 87 0.81 12.55 3.22
N LEU A 88 1.76 12.64 2.28
CA LEU A 88 2.10 13.88 1.59
C LEU A 88 0.91 14.47 0.81
N ILE A 89 -0.02 13.64 0.32
CA ILE A 89 -1.24 14.12 -0.36
C ILE A 89 -2.07 15.07 0.53
N PHE A 90 -2.12 14.82 1.84
CA PHE A 90 -2.96 15.58 2.78
C PHE A 90 -2.31 16.88 3.25
N VAL A 91 -1.01 17.06 3.03
CA VAL A 91 -0.25 18.21 3.54
C VAL A 91 0.11 19.20 2.43
N LEU A 92 0.59 18.71 1.29
CA LEU A 92 1.28 19.56 0.31
C LEU A 92 0.57 19.71 -1.04
N TYR A 93 -0.57 19.02 -1.28
CA TYR A 93 -1.30 19.01 -2.58
C TYR A 93 -0.38 18.89 -3.82
N PHE A 94 0.77 18.23 -3.66
CA PHE A 94 1.88 18.32 -4.61
C PHE A 94 1.93 17.08 -5.51
N THR A 95 1.98 17.24 -6.83
CA THR A 95 2.04 16.13 -7.80
C THR A 95 3.19 15.13 -7.59
N VAL A 96 4.20 15.49 -6.80
CA VAL A 96 5.31 14.60 -6.40
C VAL A 96 4.83 13.32 -5.70
N TRP A 97 3.72 13.36 -4.95
CA TRP A 97 3.22 12.15 -4.28
C TRP A 97 2.84 11.03 -5.27
N LEU A 98 2.28 11.39 -6.44
CA LEU A 98 1.93 10.44 -7.50
C LEU A 98 3.16 9.72 -8.05
N ILE A 99 4.25 10.45 -8.25
CA ILE A 99 5.51 9.90 -8.78
C ILE A 99 6.09 8.90 -7.78
N ILE A 100 6.16 9.27 -6.49
CA ILE A 100 6.68 8.38 -5.45
C ILE A 100 5.78 7.15 -5.30
N MET A 101 4.45 7.32 -5.31
CA MET A 101 3.51 6.21 -5.26
C MET A 101 3.67 5.25 -6.44
N GLY A 102 3.80 5.78 -7.67
CA GLY A 102 4.03 4.96 -8.85
C GLY A 102 5.31 4.11 -8.74
N VAL A 103 6.41 4.73 -8.30
CA VAL A 103 7.68 4.02 -8.06
C VAL A 103 7.53 2.96 -6.96
N CYS A 104 6.84 3.28 -5.86
CA CYS A 104 6.62 2.34 -4.76
C CYS A 104 5.79 1.13 -5.20
N ILE A 105 4.73 1.34 -5.98
CA ILE A 105 3.89 0.25 -6.51
C ILE A 105 4.71 -0.66 -7.41
N LEU A 106 5.49 -0.11 -8.35
CA LEU A 106 6.35 -0.89 -9.24
C LEU A 106 7.40 -1.69 -8.44
N ALA A 107 8.06 -1.06 -7.47
CA ALA A 107 9.01 -1.72 -6.59
C ALA A 107 8.35 -2.84 -5.77
N ALA A 108 7.14 -2.61 -5.25
CA ALA A 108 6.37 -3.59 -4.50
C ALA A 108 6.02 -4.82 -5.34
N PHE A 109 5.60 -4.63 -6.61
CA PHE A 109 5.38 -5.73 -7.54
C PHE A 109 6.64 -6.55 -7.81
N VAL A 110 7.76 -5.89 -8.10
CA VAL A 110 9.05 -6.57 -8.36
C VAL A 110 9.48 -7.37 -7.15
N LEU A 111 9.39 -6.78 -5.94
CA LEU A 111 9.72 -7.46 -4.70
C LEU A 111 8.76 -8.62 -4.41
N LEU A 112 7.47 -8.48 -4.69
CA LEU A 112 6.48 -9.52 -4.50
C LEU A 112 6.81 -10.73 -5.38
N ILE A 113 7.06 -10.51 -6.68
CA ILE A 113 7.43 -11.57 -7.63
C ILE A 113 8.71 -12.28 -7.17
N LYS A 114 9.73 -11.51 -6.77
CA LYS A 114 10.99 -12.06 -6.22
C LYS A 114 10.80 -12.82 -4.91
N THR A 115 9.78 -12.49 -4.14
CA THR A 115 9.47 -13.17 -2.86
C THR A 115 8.69 -14.45 -3.10
N ILE A 116 7.84 -14.50 -4.13
CA ILE A 116 7.05 -15.69 -4.50
C ILE A 116 7.94 -16.76 -5.13
N LYS A 117 8.81 -16.40 -6.08
CA LYS A 117 9.84 -17.29 -6.63
C LYS A 117 10.86 -17.65 -5.54
#